data_AF-A0A7X0F2B1-F1
#
_entry.id   AF-A0A7X0F2B1-F1
#
_cell.length_a   1.000
_cell.length_b   1.000
_cell.length_c   1.000
_cell.angle_alpha   90.00
_cell.angle_beta   90.00
_cell.angle_gamma   90.00
#
_symmetry.space_group_name_H-M   'P 1'
#
loop_
_entity.id
_entity.type
_entity.pdbx_description
1 polymer ?
#
loop_
_entity_poly.entity_id
_entity_poly.type
_entity_poly.pdbx_seq_one_letter_code
_entity_poly.pdbx_strand_id
1 'polypeptide(L)' 'MAEESFEAATLGELMTKITRDRAELARVVSRSSFLVDGTPVGRRPHDEVVLGDGVTVEILPPFAGG' A
#
# COMPACT_ATOMS: atom_id res chain seq x y z
N MET A 1 2.59 12.41 -11.89
CA MET A 1 2.42 11.39 -10.84
C MET A 1 3.60 10.45 -10.97
N ALA A 2 4.39 10.25 -9.90
CA ALA A 2 5.47 9.28 -9.93
C ALA A 2 4.91 7.96 -9.39
N GLU A 3 4.65 7.01 -10.28
CA GLU A 3 4.36 5.62 -9.93
C GLU A 3 5.68 4.84 -9.93
N GLU A 4 5.84 3.93 -8.96
CA GLU A 4 7.04 3.11 -8.79
C GLU A 4 6.60 1.65 -8.80
N SER A 5 7.21 0.83 -9.67
CA SER A 5 6.86 -0.57 -9.83
C SER A 5 7.62 -1.45 -8.84
N PHE A 6 6.91 -2.40 -8.26
CA PHE A 6 7.45 -3.34 -7.28
C PHE A 6 6.92 -4.74 -7.58
N GLU A 7 7.79 -5.73 -7.52
CA GLU A 7 7.37 -7.12 -7.46
C GLU A 7 6.95 -7.45 -6.03
N ALA A 8 5.73 -7.91 -5.80
CA ALA A 8 5.27 -8.38 -4.50
C ALA A 8 4.08 -9.34 -4.66
N ALA A 9 4.07 -10.44 -3.91
CA ALA A 9 2.95 -11.39 -3.93
C ALA A 9 1.74 -10.90 -3.10
N THR A 10 2.00 -10.07 -2.09
CA THR A 10 0.98 -9.57 -1.17
C THR A 10 1.19 -8.09 -0.87
N LEU A 11 0.13 -7.44 -0.40
CA LEU A 11 0.19 -6.06 0.06
C LEU A 11 1.20 -5.91 1.21
N GLY A 12 1.25 -6.86 2.14
CA GLY A 12 2.20 -6.84 3.26
C GLY A 12 3.66 -6.86 2.79
N GLU A 13 3.97 -7.69 1.78
CA GLU A 13 5.30 -7.74 1.18
C GLU A 13 5.64 -6.43 0.46
N LEU A 14 4.70 -5.88 -0.31
CA LEU A 14 4.86 -4.58 -0.97
C LEU A 14 5.16 -3.49 0.05
N MET A 15 4.40 -3.41 1.14
CA MET A 15 4.59 -2.41 2.19
C MET A 15 5.97 -2.52 2.84
N THR A 16 6.45 -3.74 3.07
CA THR A 16 7.80 -3.97 3.59
C THR A 16 8.86 -3.47 2.62
N LYS A 17 8.68 -3.72 1.31
CA LYS A 17 9.61 -3.27 0.26
C LYS A 17 9.67 -1.75 0.14
N ILE A 18 8.53 -1.06 0.10
CA ILE A 18 8.51 0.39 -0.07
C ILE A 18 9.01 1.14 1.18
N THR A 19 8.88 0.55 2.37
CA THR A 19 9.23 1.21 3.64
C THR A 19 10.63 0.91 4.15
N ARG A 20 11.31 -0.13 3.61
CA ARG A 20 12.59 -0.66 4.09
C ARG A 20 13.64 0.40 4.41
N ASP A 21 13.79 1.40 3.55
CA ASP A 21 14.78 2.47 3.68
C ASP A 21 14.13 3.86 3.80
N ARG A 22 12.83 3.91 4.13
CA ARG A 22 12.01 5.13 4.14
C ARG A 22 11.20 5.22 5.44
N ALA A 23 11.86 5.56 6.55
CA ALA A 23 11.22 5.61 7.88
C ALA A 23 10.02 6.57 7.97
N GLU A 24 10.09 7.73 7.31
CA GLU A 24 8.96 8.67 7.25
C GLU A 24 7.77 8.08 6.48
N LEU A 25 8.05 7.40 5.36
CA LEU A 25 7.02 6.71 4.58
C LEU A 25 6.39 5.59 5.39
N ALA A 26 7.18 4.81 6.14
CA ALA A 26 6.67 3.77 7.04
C ALA A 26 5.63 4.33 8.03
N ARG A 27 5.89 5.53 8.56
CA ARG A 27 4.98 6.23 9.47
C ARG A 27 3.67 6.61 8.80
N VAL A 28 3.73 7.11 7.56
CA VAL A 28 2.54 7.48 6.78
C VAL A 28 1.75 6.24 6.38
N VAL A 29 2.41 5.22 5.83
CA VAL A 29 1.84 3.93 5.42
C VAL A 29 1.08 3.28 6.57
N SER A 30 1.64 3.26 7.79
CA SER A 30 0.97 2.65 8.95
C SER A 30 -0.38 3.27 9.33
N ARG A 31 -0.65 4.51 8.90
CA ARG A 31 -1.89 5.23 9.18
C ARG A 31 -2.77 5.41 7.94
N SER A 32 -2.32 4.94 6.79
CA SER A 32 -3.00 5.13 5.51
C SER A 32 -4.02 4.02 5.25
N SER A 33 -5.00 4.32 4.41
CA SER A 33 -5.90 3.33 3.81
C SER A 33 -5.35 2.90 2.45
N PHE A 34 -5.64 1.67 2.05
CA PHE A 34 -5.12 1.09 0.80
C PHE A 34 -6.26 0.70 -0.14
N LEU A 35 -6.10 1.04 -1.41
CA LEU A 35 -6.93 0.54 -2.50
C LEU A 35 -6.06 -0.33 -3.43
N VAL A 36 -6.62 -1.44 -3.90
CA VAL A 36 -6.04 -2.25 -4.97
C VAL A 36 -6.98 -2.15 -6.16
N ASP A 37 -6.51 -1.56 -7.26
CA ASP A 37 -7.32 -1.21 -8.43
C ASP A 37 -8.64 -0.49 -8.05
N GLY A 38 -8.53 0.53 -7.20
CA GLY A 38 -9.68 1.30 -6.70
C GLY A 38 -10.56 0.57 -5.69
N THR A 39 -10.29 -0.70 -5.36
CA THR A 39 -11.06 -1.48 -4.39
C THR A 39 -10.44 -1.38 -2.99
N PRO A 40 -11.17 -0.92 -1.97
CA PRO A 40 -10.64 -0.83 -0.63
C PRO A 40 -10.34 -2.21 -0.05
N VAL A 41 -9.13 -2.35 0.48
CA VAL A 41 -8.64 -3.59 1.10
C VAL A 41 -9.45 -3.93 2.36
N GLY A 42 -9.95 -2.91 3.05
CA GLY A 42 -10.77 -3.03 4.25
C GLY A 42 -9.93 -3.36 5.49
N ARG A 43 -10.46 -4.20 6.39
CA ARG A 43 -9.80 -4.60 7.64
C ARG A 43 -8.99 -5.89 7.54
N ARG A 44 -8.86 -6.45 6.33
CA ARG A 44 -8.08 -7.67 6.10
C ARG A 44 -6.61 -7.40 6.43
N PRO A 45 -5.91 -8.35 7.07
CA PRO A 45 -4.48 -8.22 7.28
C PRO A 45 -3.77 -8.15 5.92
N HIS A 46 -2.77 -7.28 5.80
CA HIS A 46 -2.13 -6.97 4.51
C HIS A 46 -1.40 -8.18 3.90
N ASP A 47 -0.94 -9.10 4.73
CA ASP A 47 -0.34 -10.38 4.33
C ASP A 47 -1.33 -11.34 3.66
N GLU A 48 -2.63 -11.23 3.93
CA GLU A 48 -3.68 -12.03 3.27
C GLU A 48 -4.19 -11.39 1.96
N VAL A 49 -3.74 -10.18 1.64
CA VAL A 49 -4.18 -9.43 0.46
C VAL A 49 -3.24 -9.75 -0.68
N VAL A 50 -3.63 -10.73 -1.49
CA VAL A 50 -2.90 -11.13 -2.69
C VAL A 50 -2.99 -10.05 -3.76
N LEU A 51 -1.85 -9.68 -4.32
CA LEU A 51 -1.76 -8.75 -5.45
C LEU A 51 -1.74 -9.54 -6.76
N GLY A 52 -2.59 -9.17 -7.70
CA GLY A 52 -2.55 -9.69 -9.06
C GLY A 52 -1.38 -9.10 -9.85
N ASP A 53 -1.11 -9.66 -11.02
CA ASP A 53 -0.14 -9.08 -11.94
C ASP A 53 -0.64 -7.74 -12.50
N GLY A 54 0.20 -6.72 -12.50
CA GLY A 54 -0.12 -5.40 -13.06
C GLY A 54 -1.14 -4.56 -12.26
N VAL A 55 -1.47 -4.95 -11.03
CA VAL A 55 -2.41 -4.17 -10.18
C VAL A 55 -1.77 -2.89 -9.65
N THR A 56 -2.57 -1.84 -9.49
CA THR A 56 -2.14 -0.58 -8.89
C THR A 56 -2.56 -0.51 -7.43
N VAL A 57 -1.60 -0.18 -6.54
CA VAL A 57 -1.86 0.02 -5.11
C VAL A 57 -1.84 1.51 -4.80
N GLU A 58 -2.97 2.03 -4.34
CA GLU A 58 -3.10 3.43 -3.94
C GLU A 58 -3.01 3.54 -2.42
N ILE A 59 -2.22 4.49 -1.95
CA ILE A 59 -1.99 4.75 -0.53
C ILE A 59 -2.66 6.08 -0.19
N LEU A 60 -3.65 6.05 0.71
CA LEU A 60 -4.46 7.20 1.08
C LEU A 60 -4.20 7.59 2.54
N PRO A 61 -3.35 8.60 2.80
CA PRO A 61 -3.11 9.10 4.15
C PRO A 61 -4.39 9.66 4.78
N PRO A 62 -4.52 9.62 6.12
CA PRO A 62 -5.72 10.04 6.84
C PRO A 62 -5.95 11.57 6.83
N PHE A 63 -5.22 12.32 6.01
CA PHE A 63 -5.30 13.78 5.89
C PHE A 63 -6.25 14.25 4.78
N ALA A 64 -6.83 13.34 4.00
CA ALA A 64 -7.71 13.67 2.87
C ALA A 64 -9.15 14.00 3.32
N GLY A 65 -9.31 14.84 4.35
CA GLY A 65 -10.60 15.18 4.93
C GLY A 65 -10.59 16.47 5.77
N GLY A 66 -10.24 17.60 5.15
CA GLY A 66 -10.47 18.96 5.71
C GLY A 66 -9.31 19.58 6.44
#